data_AF-A0A6G0UY69-F1
#
_entry.id   AF-A0A6G0UY69-F1
#
_cell.length_a   1.000
_cell.length_b   1.000
_cell.length_c   1.000
_cell.angle_alpha   90.00
_cell.angle_beta   90.00
_cell.angle_gamma   90.00
#
_symmetry.space_group_name_H-M   'P 1'
#
loop_
_entity.id
_entity.type
_entity.pdbx_description
1 polymer ?
#
loop_
_entity_poly.entity_id
_entity_poly.type
_entity_poly.pdbx_seq_one_letter_code
_entity_poly.pdbx_strand_id
1 'polypeptide(L)'
;MSTVDLSPDKDGKVVKEIIKEGSHEGSPSTGDKVYVHYTGQLLNGEVFDSSRDRKEPFSFTLGRGQVIKGWDLCVATMKKGEHCTLTIDSKYAYGEAGSPPKIPPDATLKFDMELISWEGEDISPDHDGTITKSIVVEGEKYNCPSENAPVTAHIVGAHDGKQFYDADVTFPLGEGAEFGLPDGVDRALRRINKGEKCRVTLKGSRFTYGSDPPTEYNLPKNAELEFTIFLKDFEKIKASWELTDEEKITESERIRLRGNEFLKQGKLKLALNKYLAVVNLLEYATPMDEKHKEDFEKQLISGRLNSALVHLKLRETADCIKQIEKVLEKEPKNVKALYRLAQALESRKDYDEAIVEYKKILEIEPDNKAAQQQILVCKNALAELRAQEKKRYTNLFKAYTSENKATSPSETSGNSDSVTVN
;
A
#
# COMPACT_ATOMS: atom_id res chain seq x y z
N MET A 1 -24.97 37.36 -11.62
CA MET A 1 -23.81 36.67 -12.21
C MET A 1 -22.57 37.33 -11.64
N SER A 2 -21.70 36.56 -10.98
CA SER A 2 -20.45 37.05 -10.41
C SER A 2 -19.32 36.73 -11.40
N THR A 3 -18.60 37.77 -11.82
CA THR A 3 -17.45 37.64 -12.73
C THR A 3 -16.17 37.83 -11.94
N VAL A 4 -15.19 36.95 -12.15
CA VAL A 4 -13.92 36.93 -11.42
C VAL A 4 -12.77 36.75 -12.41
N ASP A 5 -11.77 37.63 -12.32
CA ASP A 5 -10.50 37.45 -13.02
C ASP A 5 -9.57 36.53 -12.21
N LEU A 6 -9.27 35.39 -12.80
CA LEU A 6 -8.47 34.30 -12.23
C LEU A 6 -7.02 34.35 -12.70
N SER A 7 -6.64 35.26 -13.60
CA SER A 7 -5.25 35.31 -14.02
C SER A 7 -4.34 35.74 -12.84
N PRO A 8 -3.12 35.16 -12.74
CA PRO A 8 -2.18 35.54 -11.69
C PRO A 8 -1.84 37.03 -11.69
N ASP A 9 -1.75 37.62 -12.89
CA ASP A 9 -1.36 39.02 -13.11
C ASP A 9 -2.55 40.00 -13.02
N LYS A 10 -3.78 39.51 -12.81
CA LYS A 10 -5.03 40.29 -12.84
C LYS A 10 -5.20 41.12 -14.12
N ASP A 11 -4.82 40.52 -15.25
CA ASP A 11 -4.81 41.11 -16.58
C ASP A 11 -6.08 40.80 -17.41
N GLY A 12 -7.11 40.21 -16.81
CA GLY A 12 -8.38 39.90 -17.46
C GLY A 12 -8.31 38.76 -18.49
N LYS A 13 -7.23 37.98 -18.51
CA LYS A 13 -7.00 36.93 -19.51
C LYS A 13 -7.60 35.57 -19.15
N VAL A 14 -8.04 35.39 -17.91
CA VAL A 14 -8.75 34.18 -17.47
C VAL A 14 -9.95 34.62 -16.66
N VAL A 15 -11.11 34.72 -17.30
CA VAL A 15 -12.32 35.29 -16.67
C VAL A 15 -13.35 34.20 -16.47
N LYS A 16 -13.73 33.98 -15.20
CA LYS A 16 -14.81 33.07 -14.81
C LYS A 16 -16.08 33.86 -14.52
N GLU A 17 -17.20 33.41 -15.05
CA GLU A 17 -18.54 33.90 -14.74
C GLU A 17 -19.37 32.74 -14.16
N ILE A 18 -19.81 32.87 -12.91
CA ILE A 18 -20.61 31.82 -12.24
C ILE A 18 -22.07 31.91 -12.73
N ILE A 19 -22.53 30.81 -13.34
CA ILE A 19 -23.90 30.63 -13.84
C ILE A 19 -24.77 29.99 -12.77
N LYS A 20 -24.22 29.00 -12.06
CA LYS A 20 -24.85 28.33 -10.92
C LYS A 20 -23.82 28.12 -9.83
N GLU A 21 -24.12 28.59 -8.63
CA GLU A 21 -23.29 28.35 -7.45
C GLU A 21 -23.25 26.86 -7.09
N GLY A 22 -22.06 26.39 -6.70
CA GLY A 22 -21.89 25.05 -6.13
C GLY A 22 -22.22 25.00 -4.63
N SER A 23 -22.19 23.80 -4.07
CA SER A 23 -22.40 23.56 -2.63
C SER A 23 -21.26 24.09 -1.77
N HIS A 24 -21.44 24.12 -0.45
CA HIS A 24 -20.41 24.53 0.51
C HIS A 24 -19.41 23.41 0.87
N GLU A 25 -19.40 22.28 0.14
CA GLU A 25 -18.54 21.12 0.43
C GLU A 25 -17.04 21.39 0.20
N GLY A 26 -16.70 22.46 -0.53
CA GLY A 26 -15.33 22.91 -0.77
C GLY A 26 -14.99 22.99 -2.25
N SER A 27 -13.68 23.08 -2.51
CA SER A 27 -13.07 23.12 -3.85
C SER A 27 -11.95 22.09 -3.93
N PRO A 28 -11.65 21.56 -5.12
CA PRO A 28 -10.54 20.63 -5.31
C PRO A 28 -9.20 21.35 -5.13
N SER A 29 -8.22 20.62 -4.63
CA SER A 29 -6.86 21.09 -4.41
C SER A 29 -5.89 20.49 -5.42
N THR A 30 -4.70 21.08 -5.54
CA THR A 30 -3.63 20.54 -6.38
C THR A 30 -3.38 19.06 -6.06
N GLY A 31 -3.38 18.21 -7.09
CA GLY A 31 -3.23 16.76 -6.95
C GLY A 31 -4.54 15.97 -6.92
N ASP A 32 -5.67 16.62 -6.64
CA ASP A 32 -6.98 15.96 -6.67
C ASP A 32 -7.33 15.52 -8.10
N LYS A 33 -7.98 14.36 -8.20
CA LYS A 33 -8.59 13.88 -9.44
C LYS A 33 -9.98 14.47 -9.55
N VAL A 34 -10.16 15.41 -10.49
CA VAL A 34 -11.41 16.14 -10.69
C VAL A 34 -12.22 15.54 -11.83
N TYR A 35 -13.55 15.64 -11.74
CA TYR A 35 -14.50 15.19 -12.75
C TYR A 35 -15.36 16.36 -13.20
N VAL A 36 -15.32 16.70 -14.48
CA VAL A 36 -16.03 17.87 -15.04
C VAL A 36 -16.84 17.52 -16.28
N HIS A 37 -17.98 18.19 -16.44
CA HIS A 37 -18.59 18.33 -17.75
C HIS A 37 -18.19 19.66 -18.38
N TYR A 38 -17.98 19.68 -19.69
CA TYR A 38 -17.68 20.92 -20.40
C TYR A 38 -18.15 20.93 -21.85
N THR A 39 -18.28 22.13 -22.40
CA THR A 39 -18.35 22.40 -23.84
C THR A 39 -17.40 23.54 -24.16
N GLY A 40 -16.43 23.29 -25.04
CA GLY A 40 -15.45 24.26 -25.50
C GLY A 40 -15.80 24.80 -26.89
N GLN A 41 -15.79 26.12 -27.01
CA GLN A 41 -16.12 26.83 -28.25
C GLN A 41 -15.19 28.02 -28.49
N LEU A 42 -15.02 28.35 -29.77
CA LEU A 42 -14.38 29.59 -30.20
C LEU A 42 -15.33 30.79 -29.95
N LEU A 43 -14.79 32.01 -29.96
CA LEU A 43 -15.61 33.23 -29.78
C LEU A 43 -16.67 33.44 -30.86
N ASN A 44 -16.48 32.85 -32.05
CA ASN A 44 -17.48 32.84 -33.13
C ASN A 44 -18.66 31.87 -32.86
N GLY A 45 -18.63 31.12 -31.76
CA GLY A 45 -19.65 30.14 -31.37
C GLY A 45 -19.41 28.73 -31.89
N GLU A 46 -18.36 28.49 -32.67
CA GLU A 46 -18.01 27.16 -33.17
C GLU A 46 -17.53 26.27 -32.03
N VAL A 47 -18.28 25.20 -31.75
CA VAL A 47 -17.92 24.18 -30.75
C VAL A 47 -16.85 23.26 -31.33
N PHE A 48 -15.70 23.16 -30.65
CA PHE A 48 -14.60 22.29 -31.08
C PHE A 48 -14.54 20.97 -30.30
N ASP A 49 -15.07 20.94 -29.08
CA ASP A 49 -15.09 19.77 -28.20
C ASP A 49 -16.14 19.87 -27.09
N SER A 50 -16.77 18.76 -26.72
CA SER A 50 -17.72 18.67 -25.61
C SER A 50 -17.70 17.29 -24.97
N SER A 51 -17.64 17.23 -23.64
CA SER A 51 -17.83 15.96 -22.93
C SER A 51 -19.30 15.56 -22.80
N ARG A 52 -20.23 16.52 -22.93
CA ARG A 52 -21.67 16.26 -22.84
C ARG A 52 -22.16 15.42 -24.04
N ASP A 53 -21.57 15.62 -25.21
CA ASP A 53 -21.83 14.81 -26.41
C ASP A 53 -21.43 13.34 -26.22
N ARG A 54 -20.39 13.11 -25.40
CA ARG A 54 -19.89 11.77 -25.04
C ARG A 54 -20.65 11.13 -23.88
N LYS A 55 -21.52 11.88 -23.19
CA LYS A 55 -22.30 11.44 -22.01
C LYS A 55 -21.46 10.92 -20.84
N GLU A 56 -20.17 11.23 -20.82
CA GLU A 56 -19.25 10.83 -19.77
C GLU A 56 -18.45 12.06 -19.29
N PRO A 57 -18.29 12.26 -17.97
CA PRO A 57 -17.44 13.32 -17.45
C PRO A 57 -15.99 13.15 -17.90
N PHE A 58 -15.31 14.27 -18.12
CA PHE A 58 -13.87 14.28 -18.34
C PHE A 58 -13.16 14.35 -16.98
N SER A 59 -12.14 13.52 -16.78
CA SER A 59 -11.35 13.50 -15.56
C SER A 59 -9.89 13.84 -15.79
N PHE A 60 -9.30 14.63 -14.90
CA PHE A 60 -7.88 14.96 -14.91
C PHE A 60 -7.37 15.24 -13.49
N THR A 61 -6.05 15.28 -13.31
CA THR A 61 -5.41 15.64 -12.04
C THR A 61 -5.10 17.14 -12.02
N LEU A 62 -5.72 17.84 -11.07
CA LEU A 62 -5.64 19.30 -10.96
C LEU A 62 -4.21 19.78 -10.64
N GLY A 63 -3.75 20.82 -11.35
CA GLY A 63 -2.46 21.47 -11.11
C GLY A 63 -1.23 20.64 -11.54
N ARG A 64 -1.44 19.58 -12.34
CA ARG A 64 -0.36 18.75 -12.92
C ARG A 64 -0.10 19.06 -14.40
N GLY A 65 -0.73 20.09 -14.96
CA GLY A 65 -0.55 20.48 -16.37
C GLY A 65 -1.09 19.47 -17.38
N GLN A 66 -2.07 18.64 -16.97
CA GLN A 66 -2.78 17.74 -17.88
C GLN A 66 -3.80 18.45 -18.78
N VAL A 67 -4.15 19.69 -18.39
CA VAL A 67 -5.07 20.58 -19.11
C VAL A 67 -4.40 21.94 -19.31
N ILE A 68 -5.02 22.80 -20.12
CA ILE A 68 -4.54 24.17 -20.32
C ILE A 68 -4.52 24.97 -19.02
N LYS A 69 -3.61 25.95 -18.90
CA LYS A 69 -3.40 26.72 -17.66
C LYS A 69 -4.66 27.38 -17.13
N GLY A 70 -5.51 27.89 -18.01
CA GLY A 70 -6.78 28.52 -17.63
C GLY A 70 -7.76 27.54 -16.96
N TRP A 71 -7.72 26.25 -17.32
CA TRP A 71 -8.53 25.22 -16.66
C TRP A 71 -8.02 24.92 -15.25
N ASP A 72 -6.71 24.75 -15.07
CA ASP A 72 -6.11 24.54 -13.74
C ASP A 72 -6.47 25.69 -12.79
N LEU A 73 -6.41 26.95 -13.27
CA LEU A 73 -6.82 28.13 -12.50
C LEU A 73 -8.32 28.15 -12.18
N CYS A 74 -9.16 27.81 -13.15
CA CYS A 74 -10.61 27.84 -12.98
C CYS A 74 -11.10 26.77 -12.01
N VAL A 75 -10.78 25.50 -12.28
CA VAL A 75 -11.33 24.35 -11.56
C VAL A 75 -10.90 24.37 -10.09
N ALA A 76 -9.70 24.85 -9.77
CA ALA A 76 -9.24 25.07 -8.40
C ALA A 76 -10.13 26.05 -7.58
N THR A 77 -10.92 26.90 -8.25
CA THR A 77 -11.84 27.84 -7.59
C THR A 77 -13.30 27.41 -7.65
N MET A 78 -13.60 26.30 -8.33
CA MET A 78 -14.97 25.82 -8.47
C MET A 78 -15.39 25.06 -7.21
N LYS A 79 -16.67 25.18 -6.85
CA LYS A 79 -17.29 24.35 -5.82
C LYS A 79 -17.99 23.14 -6.42
N LYS A 80 -18.23 22.10 -5.63
CA LYS A 80 -18.99 20.91 -6.10
C LYS A 80 -20.36 21.30 -6.65
N GLY A 81 -20.64 20.92 -7.89
CA GLY A 81 -21.87 21.26 -8.61
C GLY A 81 -21.93 22.68 -9.18
N GLU A 82 -20.84 23.46 -9.06
CA GLU A 82 -20.74 24.79 -9.68
C GLU A 82 -20.75 24.67 -11.20
N HIS A 83 -21.51 25.58 -11.83
CA HIS A 83 -21.53 25.74 -13.27
C HIS A 83 -21.06 27.16 -13.60
N CYS A 84 -20.02 27.27 -14.42
CA CYS A 84 -19.48 28.56 -14.84
C CYS A 84 -19.22 28.61 -16.34
N THR A 85 -19.19 29.83 -16.86
CA THR A 85 -18.57 30.14 -18.15
C THR A 85 -17.14 30.63 -17.89
N LEU A 86 -16.16 30.08 -18.60
CA LEU A 86 -14.75 30.43 -18.50
C LEU A 86 -14.25 30.95 -19.84
N THR A 87 -13.73 32.17 -19.87
CA THR A 87 -13.10 32.78 -21.06
C THR A 87 -11.60 32.84 -20.85
N ILE A 88 -10.82 32.28 -21.78
CA ILE A 88 -9.38 32.08 -21.65
C ILE A 88 -8.67 32.65 -22.87
N ASP A 89 -7.79 33.61 -22.65
CA ASP A 89 -6.85 34.14 -23.65
C ASP A 89 -5.84 33.07 -24.11
N SER A 90 -5.32 33.20 -25.32
CA SER A 90 -4.39 32.23 -25.90
C SER A 90 -3.16 31.96 -25.01
N LYS A 91 -2.66 32.98 -24.28
CA LYS A 91 -1.54 32.87 -23.32
C LYS A 91 -1.76 31.79 -22.24
N TYR A 92 -3.02 31.56 -21.85
CA TYR A 92 -3.41 30.56 -20.85
C TYR A 92 -4.10 29.32 -21.47
N ALA A 93 -4.18 29.27 -22.80
CA ALA A 93 -4.71 28.17 -23.61
C ALA A 93 -3.60 27.53 -24.47
N TYR A 94 -3.70 27.66 -25.80
CA TYR A 94 -2.79 27.01 -26.77
C TYR A 94 -1.76 27.95 -27.42
N GLY A 95 -1.76 29.23 -27.04
CA GLY A 95 -0.80 30.24 -27.51
C GLY A 95 -0.78 30.46 -29.03
N GLU A 96 0.36 30.97 -29.51
CA GLU A 96 0.61 31.28 -30.94
C GLU A 96 0.56 30.03 -31.84
N ALA A 97 0.79 28.84 -31.29
CA ALA A 97 0.75 27.61 -32.07
C ALA A 97 -0.68 27.11 -32.33
N GLY A 98 -1.62 27.42 -31.43
CA GLY A 98 -2.95 26.82 -31.45
C GLY A 98 -2.93 25.30 -31.25
N SER A 99 -4.01 24.64 -31.68
CA SER A 99 -4.10 23.17 -31.79
C SER A 99 -4.83 22.80 -33.09
N PRO A 100 -4.11 22.84 -34.23
CA PRO A 100 -4.71 22.57 -35.53
C PRO A 100 -5.28 21.13 -35.62
N PRO A 101 -6.37 20.92 -36.39
CA PRO A 101 -7.09 21.92 -37.20
C PRO A 101 -8.17 22.68 -36.43
N LYS A 102 -8.47 22.28 -35.19
CA LYS A 102 -9.67 22.74 -34.46
C LYS A 102 -9.49 24.09 -33.77
N ILE A 103 -8.28 24.39 -33.32
CA ILE A 103 -7.97 25.60 -32.55
C ILE A 103 -6.91 26.40 -33.31
N PRO A 104 -7.27 27.59 -33.84
CA PRO A 104 -6.31 28.46 -34.52
C PRO A 104 -5.21 29.00 -33.59
N PRO A 105 -4.10 29.48 -34.17
CA PRO A 105 -3.16 30.39 -33.50
C PRO A 105 -3.85 31.52 -32.76
N ASP A 106 -3.38 31.84 -31.55
CA ASP A 106 -3.82 32.98 -30.74
C ASP A 106 -5.33 33.03 -30.44
N ALA A 107 -6.00 31.88 -30.48
CA ALA A 107 -7.42 31.81 -30.22
C ALA A 107 -7.75 32.03 -28.73
N THR A 108 -8.65 32.97 -28.47
CA THR A 108 -9.39 33.05 -27.20
C THR A 108 -10.49 31.99 -27.20
N LEU A 109 -10.55 31.22 -26.12
CA LEU A 109 -11.50 30.12 -25.97
C LEU A 109 -12.55 30.45 -24.92
N LYS A 110 -13.77 29.95 -25.14
CA LYS A 110 -14.87 30.02 -24.17
C LYS A 110 -15.31 28.61 -23.81
N PHE A 111 -15.43 28.33 -22.52
CA PHE A 111 -15.86 27.05 -22.00
C PHE A 111 -17.10 27.21 -21.14
N ASP A 112 -18.10 26.38 -21.37
CA ASP A 112 -19.15 26.06 -20.40
C ASP A 112 -18.64 24.91 -19.54
N MET A 113 -18.52 25.07 -18.22
CA MET A 113 -17.92 24.07 -17.33
C MET A 113 -18.78 23.79 -16.11
N GLU A 114 -18.90 22.52 -15.75
CA GLU A 114 -19.60 22.05 -14.55
C GLU A 114 -18.69 21.10 -13.76
N LEU A 115 -18.42 21.44 -12.49
CA LEU A 115 -17.64 20.58 -11.61
C LEU A 115 -18.57 19.54 -10.96
N ILE A 116 -18.38 18.27 -11.31
CA ILE A 116 -19.23 17.17 -10.84
C ILE A 116 -18.78 16.70 -9.45
N SER A 117 -17.51 16.33 -9.34
CA SER A 117 -16.91 15.81 -8.11
C SER A 117 -15.38 15.84 -8.20
N TRP A 118 -14.71 15.50 -7.10
CA TRP A 118 -13.30 15.19 -7.09
C TRP A 118 -12.99 14.12 -6.04
N GLU A 119 -11.84 13.49 -6.20
CA GLU A 119 -11.26 12.54 -5.27
C GLU A 119 -9.84 13.02 -4.93
N GLY A 120 -9.39 12.77 -3.70
CA GLY A 120 -8.03 13.13 -3.30
C GLY A 120 -6.95 12.43 -4.13
N GLU A 121 -5.75 12.98 -4.14
CA GLU A 121 -4.57 12.35 -4.76
C GLU A 121 -4.37 10.94 -4.19
N ASP A 122 -4.34 9.93 -5.04
CA ASP A 122 -4.06 8.56 -4.62
C ASP A 122 -2.58 8.40 -4.26
N ILE A 123 -2.33 8.25 -2.97
CA ILE A 123 -1.00 8.06 -2.38
C ILE A 123 -0.81 6.64 -1.85
N SER A 124 -1.71 5.71 -2.20
CA SER A 124 -1.57 4.29 -1.87
C SER A 124 -0.37 3.68 -2.61
N PRO A 125 0.28 2.64 -2.03
CA PRO A 125 1.44 2.00 -2.67
C PRO A 125 1.13 1.36 -4.02
N ASP A 126 -0.08 0.83 -4.18
CA ASP A 126 -0.49 0.08 -5.36
C ASP A 126 -1.36 0.92 -6.32
N HIS A 127 -1.53 2.22 -6.02
CA HIS A 127 -2.42 3.13 -6.76
C HIS A 127 -3.84 2.57 -6.93
N ASP A 128 -4.38 2.03 -5.83
CA ASP A 128 -5.69 1.37 -5.75
C ASP A 128 -6.77 2.22 -5.04
N GLY A 129 -6.47 3.49 -4.73
CA GLY A 129 -7.37 4.41 -4.07
C GLY A 129 -7.61 4.13 -2.58
N THR A 130 -6.86 3.21 -1.96
CA THR A 130 -7.03 2.88 -0.53
C THR A 130 -6.51 3.96 0.41
N ILE A 131 -5.67 4.88 -0.07
CA ILE A 131 -5.19 6.05 0.66
C ILE A 131 -5.24 7.25 -0.28
N THR A 132 -6.17 8.17 -0.06
CA THR A 132 -6.26 9.42 -0.84
C THR A 132 -6.00 10.63 0.03
N LYS A 133 -5.32 11.65 -0.52
CA LYS A 133 -4.97 12.89 0.20
C LYS A 133 -5.46 14.12 -0.57
N SER A 134 -6.15 15.03 0.12
CA SER A 134 -6.50 16.36 -0.40
C SER A 134 -5.92 17.44 0.50
N ILE A 135 -5.16 18.36 -0.09
CA ILE A 135 -4.54 19.47 0.64
C ILE A 135 -5.63 20.47 1.07
N VAL A 136 -5.55 20.97 2.30
CA VAL A 136 -6.44 22.02 2.83
C VAL A 136 -5.66 23.32 3.02
N VAL A 137 -4.44 23.23 3.56
CA VAL A 137 -3.48 24.33 3.70
C VAL A 137 -2.15 23.83 3.18
N GLU A 138 -1.56 24.56 2.24
CA GLU A 138 -0.25 24.26 1.67
C GLU A 138 0.86 24.35 2.73
N GLY A 139 1.78 23.39 2.70
CA GLY A 139 2.98 23.39 3.53
C GLY A 139 4.23 23.88 2.79
N GLU A 140 5.37 23.80 3.46
CA GLU A 140 6.68 24.09 2.90
C GLU A 140 7.08 23.00 1.88
N LYS A 141 7.01 23.32 0.58
CA LYS A 141 7.32 22.37 -0.49
C LYS A 141 8.64 21.64 -0.26
N TYR A 142 8.63 20.33 -0.53
CA TYR A 142 9.79 19.44 -0.44
C TYR A 142 10.33 19.23 0.99
N ASN A 143 9.52 19.49 2.01
CA ASN A 143 9.85 19.18 3.41
C ASN A 143 8.91 18.12 3.97
N CYS A 144 9.00 16.89 3.47
CA CYS A 144 8.29 15.73 4.01
C CYS A 144 9.21 14.86 4.89
N PRO A 145 8.68 14.19 5.92
CA PRO A 145 9.47 13.35 6.82
C PRO A 145 9.91 12.05 6.15
N SER A 146 11.12 11.59 6.50
CA SER A 146 11.63 10.26 6.13
C SER A 146 11.17 9.20 7.13
N GLU A 147 11.30 7.92 6.75
CA GLU A 147 10.97 6.80 7.63
C GLU A 147 11.80 6.85 8.93
N ASN A 148 11.18 6.56 10.08
CA ASN A 148 11.73 6.70 11.43
C ASN A 148 12.02 8.14 11.91
N ALA A 149 11.85 9.17 11.07
CA ALA A 149 11.96 10.56 11.52
C ALA A 149 10.90 10.84 12.60
N PRO A 150 11.26 11.41 13.76
CA PRO A 150 10.28 11.93 14.70
C PRO A 150 9.40 13.01 14.03
N VAL A 151 8.09 12.77 14.01
CA VAL A 151 7.10 13.73 13.51
C VAL A 151 6.31 14.31 14.67
N THR A 152 5.92 15.58 14.56
CA THR A 152 4.97 16.23 15.47
C THR A 152 3.77 16.68 14.66
N ALA A 153 2.60 16.15 14.97
CA ALA A 153 1.38 16.42 14.23
C ALA A 153 0.16 16.56 15.14
N HIS A 154 -0.80 17.36 14.69
CA HIS A 154 -2.15 17.34 15.22
C HIS A 154 -3.01 16.49 14.28
N ILE A 155 -3.67 15.46 14.81
CA ILE A 155 -4.40 14.49 14.01
C ILE A 155 -5.80 14.34 14.58
N VAL A 156 -6.79 14.53 13.72
CA VAL A 156 -8.21 14.30 14.03
C VAL A 156 -8.72 13.18 13.13
N GLY A 157 -9.23 12.10 13.72
CA GLY A 157 -9.83 10.96 13.02
C GLY A 157 -11.35 10.96 13.18
N ALA A 158 -12.05 10.75 12.08
CA ALA A 158 -13.51 10.69 12.01
C ALA A 158 -13.98 9.53 11.11
N HIS A 159 -15.19 9.06 11.40
CA HIS A 159 -15.92 8.09 10.58
C HIS A 159 -17.38 8.54 10.51
N ASP A 160 -17.95 8.62 9.30
CA ASP A 160 -19.31 9.13 9.05
C ASP A 160 -19.56 10.49 9.74
N GLY A 161 -18.57 11.38 9.69
CA GLY A 161 -18.62 12.71 10.32
C GLY A 161 -18.50 12.72 11.85
N LYS A 162 -18.44 11.56 12.51
CA LYS A 162 -18.23 11.46 13.96
C LYS A 162 -16.74 11.32 14.27
N GLN A 163 -16.21 12.28 15.03
CA GLN A 163 -14.85 12.25 15.55
C GLN A 163 -14.68 11.10 16.57
N PHE A 164 -13.63 10.31 16.40
CA PHE A 164 -13.23 9.23 17.33
C PHE A 164 -11.80 9.42 17.87
N TYR A 165 -11.00 10.27 17.21
CA TYR A 165 -9.61 10.54 17.56
C TYR A 165 -9.31 12.03 17.42
N ASP A 166 -8.60 12.62 18.38
CA ASP A 166 -8.14 14.01 18.35
C ASP A 166 -7.00 14.18 19.34
N ALA A 167 -5.78 14.33 18.82
CA ALA A 167 -4.60 14.45 19.66
C ALA A 167 -3.46 15.19 18.95
N ASP A 168 -2.66 15.86 19.76
CA ASP A 168 -1.29 16.22 19.44
C ASP A 168 -0.36 15.05 19.78
N VAL A 169 0.38 14.59 18.78
CA VAL A 169 1.26 13.42 18.91
C VAL A 169 2.65 13.72 18.38
N THR A 170 3.64 13.15 19.06
CA THR A 170 5.03 13.13 18.62
C THR A 170 5.55 11.71 18.66
N PHE A 171 5.96 11.17 17.51
CA PHE A 171 6.42 9.79 17.41
C PHE A 171 7.37 9.55 16.22
N PRO A 172 8.25 8.53 16.29
CA PRO A 172 9.03 8.11 15.12
C PRO A 172 8.12 7.56 14.02
N LEU A 173 8.18 8.13 12.82
CA LEU A 173 7.33 7.73 11.70
C LEU A 173 7.45 6.21 11.42
N GLY A 174 6.31 5.52 11.36
CA GLY A 174 6.22 4.05 11.34
C GLY A 174 5.83 3.43 12.69
N GLU A 175 5.72 4.24 13.76
CA GLU A 175 5.25 3.83 15.09
C GLU A 175 3.89 4.46 15.46
N GLY A 176 3.12 4.97 14.50
CA GLY A 176 1.82 5.62 14.76
C GLY A 176 0.81 4.72 15.48
N ALA A 177 0.91 3.40 15.31
CA ALA A 177 0.10 2.42 16.03
C ALA A 177 0.24 2.50 17.56
N GLU A 178 1.38 2.96 18.09
CA GLU A 178 1.56 3.19 19.54
C GLU A 178 0.68 4.32 20.07
N PHE A 179 0.19 5.16 19.17
CA PHE A 179 -0.67 6.31 19.43
C PHE A 179 -2.09 6.05 18.93
N GLY A 180 -2.46 4.78 18.69
CA GLY A 180 -3.80 4.41 18.25
C GLY A 180 -4.12 4.82 16.81
N LEU A 181 -3.11 5.09 15.98
CA LEU A 181 -3.27 5.45 14.56
C LEU A 181 -3.10 4.22 13.65
N PRO A 182 -3.82 4.13 12.52
CA PRO A 182 -3.66 3.04 11.56
C PRO A 182 -2.47 3.29 10.61
N ASP A 183 -1.94 2.24 9.98
CA ASP A 183 -0.76 2.31 9.07
C ASP A 183 -0.94 3.31 7.91
N GLY A 184 -2.18 3.54 7.47
CA GLY A 184 -2.49 4.54 6.47
C GLY A 184 -2.11 5.96 6.88
N VAL A 185 -2.14 6.28 8.18
CA VAL A 185 -1.69 7.59 8.69
C VAL A 185 -0.16 7.72 8.60
N ASP A 186 0.59 6.68 8.98
CA ASP A 186 2.06 6.66 8.80
C ASP A 186 2.46 6.77 7.31
N ARG A 187 1.69 6.15 6.41
CA ARG A 187 1.89 6.30 4.95
C ARG A 187 1.58 7.70 4.46
N ALA A 188 0.48 8.29 4.93
CA ALA A 188 0.10 9.64 4.54
C ALA A 188 1.12 10.67 5.03
N LEU A 189 1.60 10.57 6.27
CA LEU A 189 2.59 11.49 6.84
C LEU A 189 3.88 11.58 6.02
N ARG A 190 4.31 10.50 5.34
CA ARG A 190 5.45 10.51 4.39
C ARG A 190 5.21 11.37 3.14
N ARG A 191 3.98 11.77 2.88
CA ARG A 191 3.55 12.56 1.72
C ARG A 191 3.01 13.94 2.12
N ILE A 192 3.10 14.33 3.38
CA ILE A 192 2.64 15.61 3.91
C ILE A 192 3.86 16.49 4.18
N ASN A 193 3.83 17.74 3.72
CA ASN A 193 4.90 18.69 3.97
C ASN A 193 4.77 19.34 5.36
N LYS A 194 5.88 19.79 5.93
CA LYS A 194 5.88 20.62 7.14
C LYS A 194 4.96 21.83 6.96
N GLY A 195 4.08 22.07 7.92
CA GLY A 195 3.07 23.12 7.89
C GLY A 195 1.83 22.81 7.03
N GLU A 196 1.80 21.67 6.32
CA GLU A 196 0.65 21.26 5.52
C GLU A 196 -0.48 20.77 6.43
N LYS A 197 -1.70 21.21 6.14
CA LYS A 197 -2.93 20.61 6.66
C LYS A 197 -3.64 19.90 5.50
N CYS A 198 -3.96 18.63 5.65
CA CYS A 198 -4.65 17.86 4.62
C CYS A 198 -5.74 16.98 5.20
N ARG A 199 -6.68 16.57 4.35
CA ARG A 199 -7.62 15.47 4.60
C ARG A 199 -7.07 14.21 3.95
N VAL A 200 -7.11 13.10 4.68
CA VAL A 200 -6.67 11.78 4.24
C VAL A 200 -7.83 10.83 4.42
N THR A 201 -8.20 10.14 3.36
CA THR A 201 -9.22 9.09 3.41
C THR A 201 -8.55 7.73 3.28
N LEU A 202 -8.91 6.82 4.19
CA LEU A 202 -8.40 5.46 4.24
C LEU A 202 -9.55 4.48 4.00
N LYS A 203 -9.39 3.60 3.02
CA LYS A 203 -10.39 2.61 2.60
C LYS A 203 -9.86 1.19 2.70
N GLY A 204 -10.78 0.23 2.71
CA GLY A 204 -10.46 -1.20 2.74
C GLY A 204 -9.93 -1.65 4.11
N SER A 205 -9.21 -2.77 4.13
CA SER A 205 -8.75 -3.41 5.37
C SER A 205 -7.25 -3.27 5.63
N ARG A 206 -6.45 -2.92 4.62
CA ARG A 206 -4.99 -2.98 4.66
C ARG A 206 -4.36 -1.83 5.43
N PHE A 207 -4.87 -0.62 5.24
CA PHE A 207 -4.32 0.62 5.80
C PHE A 207 -5.23 1.30 6.83
N THR A 208 -6.38 0.71 7.11
CA THR A 208 -7.31 1.11 8.18
C THR A 208 -7.03 0.28 9.44
N TYR A 209 -7.95 0.28 10.40
CA TYR A 209 -7.92 -0.68 11.51
C TYR A 209 -8.41 -2.10 11.10
N GLY A 210 -8.84 -2.29 9.85
CA GLY A 210 -9.23 -3.59 9.32
C GLY A 210 -10.39 -4.24 10.07
N SER A 211 -10.34 -5.56 10.24
CA SER A 211 -11.44 -6.35 10.82
C SER A 211 -11.53 -6.29 12.36
N ASP A 212 -10.57 -5.64 13.02
CA ASP A 212 -10.45 -5.59 14.48
C ASP A 212 -10.11 -4.17 14.95
N PRO A 213 -11.04 -3.21 14.79
CA PRO A 213 -10.81 -1.84 15.22
C PRO A 213 -10.73 -1.71 16.74
N PRO A 214 -9.98 -0.70 17.26
CA PRO A 214 -9.95 -0.42 18.69
C PRO A 214 -11.36 -0.21 19.25
N THR A 215 -11.70 -0.96 20.29
CA THR A 215 -13.06 -1.01 20.86
C THR A 215 -13.54 0.37 21.35
N GLU A 216 -12.62 1.18 21.85
CA GLU A 216 -12.82 2.54 22.34
C GLU A 216 -13.33 3.50 21.26
N TYR A 217 -13.05 3.24 19.98
CA TYR A 217 -13.47 4.09 18.87
C TYR A 217 -14.87 3.72 18.35
N ASN A 218 -15.42 2.56 18.75
CA ASN A 218 -16.74 2.08 18.32
C ASN A 218 -16.94 2.13 16.80
N LEU A 219 -15.93 1.65 16.06
CA LEU A 219 -15.92 1.62 14.60
C LEU A 219 -16.42 0.28 14.06
N PRO A 220 -17.10 0.26 12.90
CA PRO A 220 -17.39 -0.99 12.21
C PRO A 220 -16.11 -1.64 11.68
N LYS A 221 -16.18 -2.96 11.43
CA LYS A 221 -15.08 -3.68 10.78
C LYS A 221 -14.86 -3.14 9.37
N ASN A 222 -13.60 -2.90 9.02
CA ASN A 222 -13.16 -2.33 7.75
C ASN A 222 -13.81 -0.97 7.45
N ALA A 223 -14.08 -0.17 8.48
CA ALA A 223 -14.59 1.20 8.34
C ALA A 223 -13.71 2.02 7.39
N GLU A 224 -14.36 2.82 6.55
CA GLU A 224 -13.71 3.94 5.85
C GLU A 224 -13.43 5.05 6.87
N LEU A 225 -12.20 5.56 6.89
CA LEU A 225 -11.75 6.52 7.90
C LEU A 225 -11.32 7.81 7.23
N GLU A 226 -11.70 8.93 7.82
CA GLU A 226 -11.24 10.27 7.42
C GLU A 226 -10.33 10.84 8.51
N PHE A 227 -9.14 11.29 8.11
CA PHE A 227 -8.20 11.94 8.98
C PHE A 227 -7.92 13.36 8.50
N THR A 228 -8.08 14.34 9.37
CA THR A 228 -7.49 15.67 9.17
C THR A 228 -6.15 15.71 9.88
N ILE A 229 -5.07 15.87 9.11
CA ILE A 229 -3.70 15.86 9.62
C ILE A 229 -3.10 17.24 9.40
N PHE A 230 -2.54 17.81 10.46
CA PHE A 230 -1.68 18.99 10.39
C PHE A 230 -0.27 18.61 10.85
N LEU A 231 0.67 18.51 9.91
CA LEU A 231 2.07 18.21 10.23
C LEU A 231 2.75 19.49 10.70
N LYS A 232 2.95 19.61 12.01
CA LYS A 232 3.55 20.81 12.62
C LYS A 232 5.03 20.89 12.33
N ASP A 233 5.75 19.81 12.60
CA ASP A 233 7.19 19.72 12.39
C ASP A 233 7.66 18.27 12.28
N PHE A 234 8.90 18.06 11.86
CA PHE A 234 9.60 16.79 11.96
C PHE A 234 11.11 16.99 12.10
N GLU A 235 11.76 16.04 12.75
CA GLU A 235 13.21 16.02 12.87
C GLU A 235 13.83 15.34 11.63
N LYS A 236 14.66 16.08 10.89
CA LYS A 236 15.44 15.50 9.77
C LYS A 236 16.49 14.56 10.34
N ILE A 237 16.43 13.30 9.91
CA ILE A 237 17.49 12.32 10.17
C ILE A 237 18.38 12.18 8.94
N LYS A 238 19.66 11.88 9.17
CA LYS A 238 20.63 11.59 8.11
C LYS A 238 20.15 10.40 7.27
N ALA A 239 20.31 10.50 5.96
CA ALA A 239 20.12 9.37 5.07
C ALA A 239 21.21 8.31 5.30
N SER A 240 20.95 7.06 4.90
CA SER A 240 21.87 5.95 5.16
C SER A 240 23.27 6.15 4.58
N TRP A 241 23.41 6.86 3.46
CA TRP A 241 24.70 7.18 2.85
C TRP A 241 25.44 8.35 3.52
N GLU A 242 24.77 9.14 4.35
CA GLU A 242 25.37 10.25 5.12
C GLU A 242 25.93 9.79 6.48
N LEU A 243 25.57 8.57 6.90
CA LEU A 243 26.03 7.98 8.16
C LEU A 243 27.44 7.39 8.02
N THR A 244 28.28 7.63 9.01
CA THR A 244 29.56 6.92 9.16
C THR A 244 29.34 5.45 9.54
N ASP A 245 30.39 4.63 9.47
CA ASP A 245 30.31 3.23 9.87
C ASP A 245 29.89 3.06 11.35
N GLU A 246 30.48 3.87 12.24
CA GLU A 246 30.17 3.90 13.67
C GLU A 246 28.73 4.34 13.95
N GLU A 247 28.24 5.34 13.20
CA GLU A 247 26.85 5.80 13.29
C GLU A 247 25.88 4.71 12.80
N LYS A 248 26.19 4.00 11.71
CA LYS A 248 25.36 2.88 11.22
C LYS A 248 25.29 1.74 12.22
N ILE A 249 26.41 1.36 12.82
CA ILE A 249 26.45 0.30 13.85
C ILE A 249 25.59 0.71 15.04
N THR A 250 25.80 1.92 15.57
CA THR A 250 25.05 2.45 16.71
C THR A 250 23.55 2.52 16.42
N GLU A 251 23.17 3.02 15.24
CA GLU A 251 21.78 3.14 14.82
C GLU A 251 21.13 1.78 14.62
N SER A 252 21.81 0.84 13.97
CA SER A 252 21.32 -0.53 13.78
C SER A 252 21.04 -1.22 15.13
N GLU A 253 21.90 -1.00 16.12
CA GLU A 253 21.68 -1.51 17.47
C GLU A 253 20.47 -0.87 18.14
N ARG A 254 20.34 0.47 18.07
CA ARG A 254 19.19 1.20 18.60
C ARG A 254 17.87 0.68 18.03
N ILE A 255 17.78 0.58 16.70
CA ILE A 255 16.61 0.06 16.00
C ILE A 255 16.31 -1.39 16.41
N ARG A 256 17.34 -2.25 16.47
CA ARG A 256 17.20 -3.66 16.88
C ARG A 256 16.66 -3.78 18.31
N LEU A 257 17.16 -2.97 19.24
CA LEU A 257 16.70 -2.96 20.63
C LEU A 257 15.24 -2.51 20.75
N ARG A 258 14.83 -1.49 19.98
CA ARG A 258 13.42 -1.09 19.89
C ARG A 258 12.55 -2.21 19.31
N GLY A 259 13.02 -2.91 18.29
CA GLY A 259 12.35 -4.11 17.75
C GLY A 259 12.18 -5.21 18.80
N ASN A 260 13.18 -5.45 19.65
CA ASN A 260 13.10 -6.41 20.75
C ASN A 260 12.05 -6.02 21.79
N GLU A 261 11.90 -4.73 22.08
CA GLU A 261 10.86 -4.22 22.97
C GLU A 261 9.47 -4.52 22.41
N PHE A 262 9.22 -4.19 21.14
CA PHE A 262 7.96 -4.51 20.47
C PHE A 262 7.69 -6.01 20.42
N LEU A 263 8.71 -6.82 20.16
CA LEU A 263 8.57 -8.28 20.15
C LEU A 263 8.15 -8.81 21.52
N LYS A 264 8.72 -8.28 22.62
CA LYS A 264 8.34 -8.63 24.00
C LYS A 264 6.90 -8.24 24.31
N GLN A 265 6.44 -7.11 23.77
CA GLN A 265 5.06 -6.64 23.90
C GLN A 265 4.07 -7.38 22.97
N GLY A 266 4.54 -8.32 22.14
CA GLY A 266 3.70 -9.04 21.17
C GLY A 266 3.32 -8.21 19.94
N LYS A 267 3.89 -7.01 19.77
CA LYS A 267 3.62 -6.10 18.65
C LYS A 267 4.41 -6.51 17.43
N LEU A 268 4.02 -7.64 16.84
CA LEU A 268 4.79 -8.33 15.80
C LEU A 268 5.08 -7.44 14.57
N LYS A 269 4.10 -6.73 14.03
CA LYS A 269 4.30 -5.86 12.85
C LYS A 269 5.32 -4.74 13.11
N LEU A 270 5.23 -4.06 14.25
CA LEU A 270 6.18 -3.02 14.65
C LEU A 270 7.59 -3.61 14.86
N ALA A 271 7.68 -4.76 15.51
CA ALA A 271 8.95 -5.47 15.68
C ALA A 271 9.58 -5.83 14.32
N LEU A 272 8.79 -6.36 13.39
CA LEU A 272 9.23 -6.71 12.04
C LEU A 272 9.77 -5.47 11.30
N ASN A 273 9.03 -4.37 11.32
CA ASN A 273 9.44 -3.12 10.67
C ASN A 273 10.81 -2.65 11.18
N LYS A 274 11.06 -2.74 12.50
CA LYS A 274 12.37 -2.40 13.07
C LYS A 274 13.46 -3.36 12.62
N TYR A 275 13.24 -4.66 12.63
CA TYR A 275 14.26 -5.60 12.16
C TYR A 275 14.57 -5.46 10.66
N LEU A 276 13.56 -5.18 9.83
CA LEU A 276 13.77 -4.90 8.40
C LEU A 276 14.49 -3.57 8.18
N ALA A 277 14.26 -2.54 9.02
CA ALA A 277 15.03 -1.30 8.97
C ALA A 277 16.52 -1.53 9.25
N VAL A 278 16.86 -2.45 10.17
CA VAL A 278 18.26 -2.87 10.38
C VAL A 278 18.84 -3.52 9.12
N VAL A 279 18.10 -4.43 8.50
CA VAL A 279 18.54 -5.12 7.27
C VAL A 279 18.76 -4.10 6.15
N ASN A 280 17.80 -3.21 5.92
CA ASN A 280 17.88 -2.19 4.87
C ASN A 280 19.05 -1.20 5.08
N LEU A 281 19.37 -0.89 6.34
CA LEU A 281 20.49 0.00 6.67
C LEU A 281 21.85 -0.62 6.32
N LEU A 282 21.99 -1.95 6.42
CA LEU A 282 23.28 -2.64 6.38
C LEU A 282 23.50 -3.53 5.15
N GLU A 283 22.44 -4.06 4.50
CA GLU A 283 22.54 -5.07 3.43
C GLU A 283 23.38 -4.62 2.24
N TYR A 284 23.27 -3.35 1.86
CA TYR A 284 24.02 -2.76 0.75
C TYR A 284 25.13 -1.81 1.21
N ALA A 285 25.37 -1.72 2.53
CA ALA A 285 26.39 -0.86 3.07
C ALA A 285 27.73 -1.59 3.10
N THR A 286 28.72 -1.05 2.39
CA THR A 286 30.10 -1.50 2.52
C THR A 286 30.80 -0.61 3.55
N PRO A 287 31.29 -1.15 4.68
CA PRO A 287 32.05 -0.36 5.63
C PRO A 287 33.35 0.13 4.99
N MET A 288 33.73 1.37 5.31
CA MET A 288 34.97 2.00 4.84
C MET A 288 36.19 1.44 5.57
N ASP A 289 36.03 1.10 6.85
CA ASP A 289 37.08 0.51 7.67
C ASP A 289 36.86 -1.01 7.83
N GLU A 290 37.89 -1.80 7.50
CA GLU A 290 37.90 -3.26 7.66
C GLU A 290 37.53 -3.69 9.08
N LYS A 291 37.89 -2.91 10.10
CA LYS A 291 37.60 -3.25 11.50
C LYS A 291 36.09 -3.34 11.79
N HIS A 292 35.26 -2.66 11.00
CA HIS A 292 33.81 -2.61 11.19
C HIS A 292 33.06 -3.69 10.42
N LYS A 293 33.72 -4.46 9.54
CA LYS A 293 33.07 -5.52 8.76
C LYS A 293 32.38 -6.56 9.62
N GLU A 294 33.04 -7.01 10.68
CA GLU A 294 32.48 -8.02 11.58
C GLU A 294 31.25 -7.47 12.33
N ASP A 295 31.29 -6.22 12.76
CA ASP A 295 30.15 -5.57 13.43
C ASP A 295 28.94 -5.42 12.49
N PHE A 296 29.18 -4.99 11.25
CA PHE A 296 28.13 -4.87 10.23
C PHE A 296 27.48 -6.23 9.96
N GLU A 297 28.28 -7.26 9.72
CA GLU A 297 27.79 -8.61 9.44
C GLU A 297 27.00 -9.16 10.64
N LYS A 298 27.51 -8.97 11.85
CA LYS A 298 26.83 -9.40 13.09
C LYS A 298 25.49 -8.71 13.29
N GLN A 299 25.40 -7.40 13.05
CA GLN A 299 24.13 -6.66 13.17
C GLN A 299 23.15 -7.07 12.06
N LEU A 300 23.63 -7.25 10.82
CA LEU A 300 22.81 -7.70 9.69
C LEU A 300 22.23 -9.09 9.94
N ILE A 301 23.06 -10.06 10.35
CA ILE A 301 22.64 -11.42 10.71
C ILE A 301 21.62 -11.37 11.85
N SER A 302 21.85 -10.56 12.88
CA SER A 302 20.92 -10.39 13.99
C SER A 302 19.55 -9.83 13.53
N GLY A 303 19.55 -8.84 12.64
CA GLY A 303 18.34 -8.29 12.02
C GLY A 303 17.57 -9.33 11.20
N ARG A 304 18.26 -10.11 10.35
CA ARG A 304 17.64 -11.19 9.56
C ARG A 304 17.08 -12.31 10.42
N LEU A 305 17.84 -12.73 11.43
CA LEU A 305 17.40 -13.74 12.39
C LEU A 305 16.13 -13.29 13.12
N ASN A 306 16.09 -12.04 13.60
CA ASN A 306 14.93 -11.57 14.34
C ASN A 306 13.71 -11.31 13.44
N SER A 307 13.90 -10.76 12.23
CA SER A 307 12.80 -10.64 11.25
C SER A 307 12.24 -12.01 10.86
N ALA A 308 13.08 -13.02 10.61
CA ALA A 308 12.64 -14.40 10.34
C ALA A 308 11.78 -14.98 11.48
N LEU A 309 12.17 -14.74 12.75
CA LEU A 309 11.36 -15.16 13.90
C LEU A 309 9.98 -14.50 13.89
N VAL A 310 9.91 -13.22 13.55
CA VAL A 310 8.64 -12.50 13.50
C VAL A 310 7.77 -12.97 12.33
N HIS A 311 8.35 -13.17 11.15
CA HIS A 311 7.65 -13.77 10.00
C HIS A 311 7.06 -15.15 10.33
N LEU A 312 7.79 -16.02 11.05
CA LEU A 312 7.24 -17.29 11.55
C LEU A 312 6.01 -17.09 12.45
N LYS A 313 6.06 -16.12 13.36
CA LYS A 313 4.92 -15.79 14.24
C LYS A 313 3.73 -15.24 13.46
N LEU A 314 3.98 -14.54 12.36
CA LEU A 314 2.96 -14.03 11.44
C LEU A 314 2.48 -15.06 10.41
N ARG A 315 3.09 -16.27 10.38
CA ARG A 315 2.85 -17.33 9.38
C ARG A 315 3.24 -16.94 7.94
N GLU A 316 4.17 -16.00 7.81
CA GLU A 316 4.72 -15.54 6.55
C GLU A 316 5.95 -16.40 6.18
N THR A 317 5.71 -17.63 5.77
CA THR A 317 6.76 -18.65 5.64
C THR A 317 7.78 -18.34 4.54
N ALA A 318 7.32 -17.75 3.43
CA ALA A 318 8.19 -17.41 2.31
C ALA A 318 9.22 -16.34 2.71
N ASP A 319 8.77 -15.27 3.37
CA ASP A 319 9.66 -14.20 3.84
C ASP A 319 10.61 -14.67 4.94
N CYS A 320 10.15 -15.57 5.83
CA CYS A 320 11.03 -16.23 6.79
C CYS A 320 12.17 -16.96 6.07
N ILE A 321 11.86 -17.83 5.09
CA ILE A 321 12.86 -18.62 4.36
C ILE A 321 13.85 -17.67 3.67
N LYS A 322 13.37 -16.63 2.98
CA LYS A 322 14.21 -15.63 2.31
C LYS A 322 15.23 -14.99 3.26
N GLN A 323 14.81 -14.59 4.47
CA GLN A 323 15.73 -14.01 5.45
C GLN A 323 16.75 -15.04 5.97
N ILE A 324 16.33 -16.30 6.16
CA ILE A 324 17.18 -17.37 6.67
C ILE A 324 18.20 -17.84 5.65
N GLU A 325 17.84 -17.99 4.37
CA GLU A 325 18.77 -18.35 3.30
C GLU A 325 19.96 -17.39 3.26
N LYS A 326 19.70 -16.09 3.40
CA LYS A 326 20.76 -15.06 3.48
C LYS A 326 21.68 -15.21 4.68
N VAL A 327 21.17 -15.70 5.81
CA VAL A 327 22.01 -16.01 6.98
C VAL A 327 22.85 -17.27 6.71
N LEU A 328 22.25 -18.31 6.13
CA LEU A 328 22.94 -19.58 5.86
C LEU A 328 23.99 -19.49 4.74
N GLU A 329 23.83 -18.56 3.80
CA GLU A 329 24.88 -18.21 2.81
C GLU A 329 26.20 -17.81 3.49
N LYS A 330 26.12 -17.18 4.68
CA LYS A 330 27.25 -16.64 5.44
C LYS A 330 27.67 -17.55 6.59
N GLU A 331 26.70 -18.10 7.30
CA GLU A 331 26.88 -19.00 8.43
C GLU A 331 26.11 -20.31 8.20
N PRO A 332 26.64 -21.24 7.37
CA PRO A 332 25.94 -22.49 7.03
C PRO A 332 25.63 -23.39 8.24
N LYS A 333 26.33 -23.17 9.37
CA LYS A 333 26.19 -23.91 10.63
C LYS A 333 25.41 -23.14 11.69
N ASN A 334 24.72 -22.05 11.33
CA ASN A 334 23.93 -21.29 12.30
C ASN A 334 22.70 -22.10 12.74
N VAL A 335 22.76 -22.64 13.96
CA VAL A 335 21.70 -23.50 14.53
C VAL A 335 20.35 -22.76 14.61
N LYS A 336 20.33 -21.46 14.94
CA LYS A 336 19.07 -20.69 15.01
C LYS A 336 18.44 -20.53 13.63
N ALA A 337 19.25 -20.35 12.60
CA ALA A 337 18.81 -20.22 11.23
C ALA A 337 18.24 -21.55 10.71
N LEU A 338 19.00 -22.65 10.84
CA LEU A 338 18.55 -24.00 10.47
C LEU A 338 17.26 -24.39 11.18
N TYR A 339 17.15 -24.08 12.49
CA TYR A 339 15.95 -24.39 13.26
C TYR A 339 14.72 -23.63 12.74
N ARG A 340 14.87 -22.35 12.40
CA ARG A 340 13.78 -21.53 11.86
C ARG A 340 13.39 -21.93 10.44
N LEU A 341 14.36 -22.33 9.61
CA LEU A 341 14.08 -22.92 8.29
C LEU A 341 13.24 -24.18 8.44
N ALA A 342 13.64 -25.09 9.33
CA ALA A 342 12.90 -26.31 9.61
C ALA A 342 11.46 -26.02 10.09
N GLN A 343 11.27 -25.02 10.97
CA GLN A 343 9.94 -24.58 11.40
C GLN A 343 9.10 -24.00 10.24
N ALA A 344 9.71 -23.23 9.34
CA ALA A 344 9.03 -22.70 8.16
C ALA A 344 8.57 -23.83 7.23
N LEU A 345 9.42 -24.84 7.00
CA LEU A 345 9.09 -26.03 6.22
C LEU A 345 7.99 -26.87 6.89
N GLU A 346 8.06 -27.05 8.21
CA GLU A 346 7.01 -27.74 8.98
C GLU A 346 5.65 -27.05 8.80
N SER A 347 5.61 -25.72 8.88
CA SER A 347 4.38 -24.96 8.69
C SER A 347 3.79 -25.04 7.27
N ARG A 348 4.63 -25.36 6.28
CA ARG A 348 4.23 -25.69 4.90
C ARG A 348 3.87 -27.16 4.70
N LYS A 349 4.01 -28.00 5.73
CA LYS A 349 3.86 -29.47 5.69
C LYS A 349 4.93 -30.19 4.86
N ASP A 350 6.04 -29.52 4.59
CA ASP A 350 7.21 -30.09 3.90
C ASP A 350 8.06 -30.88 4.92
N TYR A 351 7.44 -31.89 5.57
CA TYR A 351 8.02 -32.58 6.73
C TYR A 351 9.30 -33.35 6.43
N ASP A 352 9.40 -33.94 5.23
CA ASP A 352 10.61 -34.66 4.80
C ASP A 352 11.82 -33.68 4.74
N GLU A 353 11.62 -32.47 4.20
CA GLU A 353 12.64 -31.42 4.14
C GLU A 353 12.94 -30.84 5.53
N ALA A 354 11.92 -30.59 6.35
CA ALA A 354 12.09 -30.13 7.73
C ALA A 354 12.96 -31.10 8.56
N ILE A 355 12.76 -32.41 8.41
CA ILE A 355 13.58 -33.45 9.08
C ILE A 355 15.03 -33.38 8.64
N VAL A 356 15.31 -33.10 7.36
CA VAL A 356 16.68 -32.94 6.85
C VAL A 356 17.35 -31.76 7.55
N GLU A 357 16.67 -30.62 7.67
CA GLU A 357 17.21 -29.44 8.33
C GLU A 357 17.43 -29.67 9.85
N TYR A 358 16.50 -30.35 10.54
CA TYR A 358 16.72 -30.72 11.95
C TYR A 358 17.89 -31.70 12.15
N LYS A 359 18.14 -32.61 11.20
CA LYS A 359 19.30 -33.50 11.26
C LYS A 359 20.61 -32.74 11.13
N LYS A 360 20.69 -31.73 10.25
CA LYS A 360 21.88 -30.85 10.17
C LYS A 360 22.18 -30.18 11.51
N ILE A 361 21.16 -29.84 12.28
CA ILE A 361 21.33 -29.32 13.65
C ILE A 361 21.96 -30.37 14.56
N LEU A 362 21.50 -31.62 14.51
CA LEU A 362 22.06 -32.71 15.32
C LEU A 362 23.49 -33.11 14.90
N GLU A 363 23.89 -32.85 13.66
CA GLU A 363 25.28 -32.99 13.22
C GLU A 363 26.21 -31.95 13.87
N ILE A 364 25.66 -30.77 14.25
CA ILE A 364 26.40 -29.69 14.91
C ILE A 364 26.30 -29.83 16.44
N GLU A 365 25.09 -30.08 16.95
CA GLU A 365 24.74 -30.21 18.36
C GLU A 365 23.97 -31.53 18.60
N PRO A 366 24.67 -32.67 18.79
CA PRO A 366 24.03 -33.98 18.95
C PRO A 366 23.01 -34.06 20.10
N ASP A 367 23.25 -33.30 21.16
CA ASP A 367 22.42 -33.26 22.38
C ASP A 367 21.25 -32.26 22.31
N ASN A 368 20.99 -31.66 21.14
CA ASN A 368 19.90 -30.71 20.97
C ASN A 368 18.53 -31.40 21.06
N LYS A 369 17.99 -31.48 22.28
CA LYS A 369 16.71 -32.12 22.60
C LYS A 369 15.54 -31.54 21.79
N ALA A 370 15.57 -30.24 21.51
CA ALA A 370 14.51 -29.57 20.76
C ALA A 370 14.46 -30.07 19.30
N ALA A 371 15.62 -30.24 18.65
CA ALA A 371 15.69 -30.81 17.30
C ALA A 371 15.30 -32.30 17.28
N GLN A 372 15.77 -33.09 18.25
CA GLN A 372 15.40 -34.51 18.36
C GLN A 372 13.88 -34.69 18.50
N GLN A 373 13.24 -33.88 19.35
CA GLN A 373 11.79 -33.90 19.54
C GLN A 373 11.05 -33.51 18.25
N GLN A 374 11.48 -32.46 17.57
CA GLN A 374 10.79 -32.02 16.34
C GLN A 374 10.94 -32.99 15.18
N ILE A 375 12.04 -33.74 15.09
CA ILE A 375 12.15 -34.85 14.12
C ILE A 375 11.06 -35.91 14.39
N LEU A 376 10.79 -36.24 15.65
CA LEU A 376 9.74 -37.20 15.99
C LEU A 376 8.35 -36.66 15.64
N VAL A 377 8.09 -35.38 15.95
CA VAL A 377 6.83 -34.70 15.59
C VAL A 377 6.62 -34.72 14.07
N CYS A 378 7.63 -34.32 13.29
CA CYS A 378 7.57 -34.33 11.83
C CYS A 378 7.36 -35.74 11.26
N LYS A 379 8.02 -36.76 11.81
CA LYS A 379 7.81 -38.16 11.38
C LYS A 379 6.39 -38.64 11.61
N ASN A 380 5.79 -38.30 12.76
CA ASN A 380 4.42 -38.67 13.07
C ASN A 380 3.44 -37.94 12.15
N ALA A 381 3.61 -36.63 11.95
CA ALA A 381 2.79 -35.82 11.05
C ALA A 381 2.87 -36.30 9.60
N LEU A 382 4.06 -36.68 9.13
CA LEU A 382 4.29 -37.25 7.81
C LEU A 382 3.60 -38.61 7.63
N ALA A 383 3.65 -39.49 8.64
CA ALA A 383 2.96 -40.77 8.61
C ALA A 383 1.44 -40.59 8.54
N GLU A 384 0.91 -39.64 9.30
CA GLU A 384 -0.51 -39.28 9.26
C GLU A 384 -0.92 -38.71 7.90
N LEU A 385 -0.13 -37.78 7.34
CA LEU A 385 -0.36 -37.20 6.02
C LEU A 385 -0.44 -38.29 4.94
N ARG A 386 0.54 -39.20 4.92
CA ARG A 386 0.58 -40.33 3.97
C ARG A 386 -0.60 -41.28 4.15
N ALA A 387 -1.06 -41.51 5.39
CA ALA A 387 -2.24 -42.34 5.65
C ALA A 387 -3.53 -41.67 5.14
N GLN A 388 -3.68 -40.36 5.33
CA GLN A 388 -4.80 -39.57 4.83
C GLN A 388 -4.82 -39.56 3.28
N GLU A 389 -3.68 -39.34 2.64
CA GLU A 389 -3.54 -39.40 1.19
C GLU A 389 -3.91 -40.78 0.64
N LYS A 390 -3.37 -41.86 1.24
CA LYS A 390 -3.71 -43.23 0.85
C LYS A 390 -5.23 -43.48 0.93
N LYS A 391 -5.88 -43.01 2.00
CA LYS A 391 -7.34 -43.12 2.15
C LYS A 391 -8.08 -42.30 1.08
N ARG A 392 -7.63 -41.08 0.80
CA ARG A 392 -8.21 -40.20 -0.24
C ARG A 392 -8.11 -40.83 -1.63
N TYR A 393 -6.93 -41.31 -2.03
CA TYR A 393 -6.72 -41.98 -3.32
C TYR A 393 -7.51 -43.29 -3.43
N THR A 394 -7.58 -44.07 -2.35
CA THR A 394 -8.40 -45.30 -2.32
C THR A 394 -9.88 -44.97 -2.55
N ASN A 395 -10.40 -43.93 -1.92
CA ASN A 395 -11.80 -43.51 -2.09
C ASN A 395 -12.06 -42.96 -3.49
N LEU A 396 -11.15 -42.13 -4.03
CA LEU A 396 -11.26 -41.59 -5.39
C LEU A 396 -11.26 -42.71 -6.44
N PHE A 397 -10.36 -43.70 -6.31
CA PHE A 397 -10.30 -44.85 -7.20
C PHE A 397 -11.58 -45.70 -7.14
N LYS A 398 -12.14 -45.90 -5.95
CA LYS A 398 -13.44 -46.60 -5.79
C LYS A 398 -14.57 -45.84 -6.48
N ALA A 399 -14.65 -44.52 -6.33
CA ALA A 399 -15.65 -43.69 -7.00
C ALA A 399 -15.53 -43.77 -8.53
N TYR A 400 -14.31 -43.64 -9.06
CA TYR A 400 -14.03 -43.71 -10.50
C TYR A 400 -14.38 -45.08 -11.11
N THR A 401 -14.10 -46.17 -10.38
CA THR A 401 -14.45 -47.52 -10.83
C THR A 401 -15.95 -47.81 -10.73
N SER A 402 -16.67 -47.20 -9.78
CA SER A 402 -18.13 -47.28 -9.71
C SER A 402 -18.83 -46.49 -10.83
N GLU A 403 -18.32 -45.32 -11.20
CA GLU A 403 -18.87 -44.52 -12.32
C GLU A 403 -18.63 -45.20 -13.68
N ASN A 404 -17.45 -45.75 -13.92
CA ASN A 404 -17.16 -46.45 -15.18
C ASN A 404 -17.86 -47.81 -15.34
N LYS A 405 -18.24 -48.45 -14.23
CA LYS A 405 -19.14 -49.61 -14.25
C LYS A 405 -20.59 -49.23 -14.55
N ALA A 406 -20.99 -47.98 -14.34
CA ALA A 406 -22.35 -47.51 -14.64
C ALA A 406 -22.52 -47.07 -16.11
N THR A 407 -21.43 -46.87 -16.87
CA THR A 407 -21.44 -46.32 -18.24
C THR A 407 -20.98 -47.30 -19.35
N SER A 408 -20.75 -48.57 -19.05
CA SER A 408 -20.45 -49.60 -20.06
C SER A 408 -21.75 -50.31 -20.52
N PRO A 409 -22.07 -50.38 -21.83
CA PRO A 409 -23.33 -50.95 -22.31
C PRO A 409 -23.33 -52.48 -22.16
N SER A 410 -24.43 -53.00 -21.63
CA SER A 410 -24.69 -54.43 -21.43
C SER A 410 -24.65 -55.20 -22.75
N GLU A 411 -23.77 -56.20 -22.84
CA GLU A 411 -23.82 -57.22 -23.88
C GLU A 411 -25.19 -57.94 -23.83
N THR A 412 -25.95 -57.83 -24.91
CA THR A 412 -27.20 -58.56 -25.13
C THR A 412 -26.92 -60.05 -25.34
N SER A 413 -27.42 -60.87 -24.42
CA SER A 413 -27.58 -62.31 -24.60
C SER A 413 -28.57 -62.59 -25.73
N GLY A 414 -28.08 -63.19 -26.82
CA GLY A 414 -28.90 -63.67 -27.94
C GLY A 414 -29.74 -64.88 -27.53
N ASN A 415 -31.05 -64.73 -27.69
CA ASN A 415 -32.11 -65.66 -27.35
C ASN A 415 -32.07 -66.91 -28.26
N SER A 416 -32.17 -68.12 -27.68
CA SER A 416 -32.44 -69.36 -28.40
C SER A 416 -33.95 -69.62 -28.39
N ASP A 417 -34.61 -69.47 -29.54
CA ASP A 417 -35.92 -70.08 -29.77
C ASP A 417 -35.91 -70.89 -31.07
N SER A 418 -36.37 -72.12 -30.88
CA SER A 418 -36.50 -73.21 -31.84
C SER A 418 -37.46 -72.89 -32.99
N VAL A 419 -37.09 -73.28 -34.22
CA VAL A 419 -38.02 -73.52 -35.32
C VAL A 419 -37.72 -74.90 -35.90
N THR A 420 -38.75 -75.75 -36.01
CA THR A 420 -38.71 -77.05 -36.67
C THR A 420 -39.70 -77.06 -37.85
N VAL A 421 -39.37 -77.89 -38.86
CA VAL A 421 -40.19 -78.35 -40.02
C VAL A 421 -40.18 -77.39 -41.23
N ASN A 422 -39.76 -77.74 -42.46
CA ASN A 422 -39.59 -79.00 -43.19
C ASN A 422 -38.21 -79.12 -43.85
#